data_AF-A0A2S8V5M2-F1
#
_entry.id   AF-A0A2S8V5M2-F1
#
_cell.length_a   1.000
_cell.length_b   1.000
_cell.length_c   1.000
_cell.angle_alpha   90.00
_cell.angle_beta   90.00
_cell.angle_gamma   90.00
#
_symmetry.space_group_name_H-M   'P 1'
#
loop_
_entity.id
_entity.type
_entity.pdbx_description
1 polymer ?
#
loop_
_entity_poly.entity_id
_entity_poly.type
_entity_poly.pdbx_seq_one_letter_code
_entity_poly.pdbx_strand_id
1 'polypeptide(L)'
;MTREQLSQLITLLNSLVSAISAFFANPSNANRLVLLDLFNQFLIFLNSLLPSPEVNFLKQLTQSIIVLLQSPAPNLGQLSTLLQQFYSALAQFFFALDLIPISCNSNVDSATLQLLFNLLIQLINATPGATGPTGPTGPTGPTGPTGPTGPTGPTGPTG
;
A
#
# COMPACT_ATOMS: atom_id res chain seq x y z
N MET A 1 19.05 13.13 -13.62
CA MET A 1 17.78 13.81 -13.29
C MET A 1 18.02 15.32 -13.34
N THR A 2 17.13 16.14 -13.91
CA THR A 2 17.24 17.61 -13.93
C THR A 2 16.54 18.26 -12.72
N ARG A 3 16.68 19.58 -12.54
CA ARG A 3 15.98 20.33 -11.47
C ARG A 3 14.46 20.33 -11.67
N GLU A 4 14.00 20.40 -12.91
CA GLU A 4 12.58 20.30 -13.27
C GLU A 4 12.04 18.91 -12.91
N GLN A 5 12.80 17.85 -13.26
CA GLN A 5 12.43 16.48 -12.90
C GLN A 5 12.39 16.27 -11.38
N LEU A 6 13.31 16.88 -10.64
CA LEU A 6 13.30 16.84 -9.17
C LEU A 6 12.05 17.53 -8.59
N SER A 7 11.71 18.72 -9.09
CA SER A 7 10.50 19.44 -8.66
C SER A 7 9.22 18.66 -9.00
N GLN A 8 9.19 18.02 -10.17
CA GLN A 8 8.09 17.15 -10.58
C GLN A 8 7.97 15.93 -9.67
N LEU A 9 9.08 15.27 -9.34
CA LEU A 9 9.11 14.16 -8.39
C LEU A 9 8.51 14.57 -7.04
N ILE A 10 8.98 15.68 -6.46
CA ILE A 10 8.50 16.17 -5.16
C ILE A 10 6.98 16.41 -5.20
N THR A 11 6.49 17.02 -6.28
CA THR A 11 5.06 17.29 -6.47
C THR A 11 4.25 15.99 -6.56
N LEU A 12 4.72 15.03 -7.35
CA LEU A 12 4.06 13.73 -7.49
C LEU A 12 4.02 12.96 -6.17
N LEU A 13 5.12 12.96 -5.40
CA LEU A 13 5.16 12.29 -4.10
C LEU A 13 4.18 12.92 -3.10
N ASN A 14 4.09 14.25 -3.04
CA ASN A 14 3.11 14.93 -2.19
C ASN A 14 1.66 14.56 -2.58
N SER A 15 1.35 14.57 -3.88
CA SER A 15 0.03 14.16 -4.37
C SER A 15 -0.27 12.70 -4.05
N LEU A 16 0.72 11.81 -4.18
CA LEU A 16 0.59 10.39 -3.83
C LEU A 16 0.32 10.21 -2.33
N VAL A 17 1.00 10.94 -1.43
CA VAL A 17 0.72 10.90 0.01
C VAL A 17 -0.76 11.16 0.28
N SER A 18 -1.30 12.25 -0.28
CA SER A 18 -2.70 12.63 -0.09
C SER A 18 -3.66 11.60 -0.69
N ALA A 19 -3.39 11.09 -1.90
CA ALA A 19 -4.27 10.17 -2.59
C ALA A 19 -4.29 8.78 -1.95
N ILE A 20 -3.13 8.28 -1.51
CA ILE A 20 -3.02 7.00 -0.79
C ILE A 20 -3.81 7.07 0.51
N SER A 21 -3.62 8.13 1.31
CA SER A 21 -4.35 8.32 2.55
C SER A 21 -5.87 8.38 2.32
N ALA A 22 -6.32 9.17 1.33
CA ALA A 22 -7.74 9.28 0.98
C ALA A 22 -8.34 7.96 0.49
N PHE A 23 -7.59 7.18 -0.30
CA PHE A 23 -8.05 5.88 -0.79
C PHE A 23 -8.21 4.86 0.33
N PHE A 24 -7.26 4.76 1.26
CA PHE A 24 -7.38 3.82 2.38
C PHE A 24 -8.43 4.26 3.42
N ALA A 25 -8.67 5.56 3.57
CA ALA A 25 -9.77 6.07 4.39
C ALA A 25 -11.15 5.78 3.78
N ASN A 26 -11.26 5.84 2.44
CA ASN A 26 -12.48 5.56 1.70
C ASN A 26 -12.14 4.98 0.31
N PRO A 27 -12.18 3.66 0.11
CA PRO A 27 -11.80 3.00 -1.15
C PRO A 27 -12.90 3.10 -2.22
N SER A 28 -13.46 4.29 -2.41
CA SER A 28 -14.44 4.60 -3.45
C SER A 28 -13.81 4.56 -4.84
N ASN A 29 -14.64 4.37 -5.87
CA ASN A 29 -14.18 4.40 -7.26
C ASN A 29 -13.52 5.74 -7.63
N ALA A 30 -14.00 6.85 -7.07
CA ALA A 30 -13.41 8.18 -7.30
C ALA A 30 -11.98 8.26 -6.73
N ASN A 31 -11.78 7.86 -5.47
CA ASN A 31 -10.45 7.85 -4.85
C ASN A 31 -9.50 6.86 -5.55
N ARG A 32 -10.02 5.71 -5.99
CA ARG A 32 -9.26 4.74 -6.80
C ARG A 32 -8.75 5.36 -8.09
N LEU A 33 -9.61 6.08 -8.82
CA LEU A 33 -9.25 6.70 -10.09
C LEU A 33 -8.22 7.82 -9.91
N VAL A 34 -8.35 8.64 -8.86
CA VAL A 34 -7.34 9.65 -8.51
C VAL A 34 -5.98 9.00 -8.24
N LEU A 35 -5.98 7.92 -7.44
CA LEU A 35 -4.74 7.19 -7.13
C LEU A 35 -4.14 6.53 -8.38
N LEU A 36 -4.97 5.91 -9.21
CA LEU A 36 -4.57 5.30 -10.48
C LEU A 36 -3.96 6.36 -11.42
N ASP A 37 -4.59 7.52 -11.55
CA ASP A 37 -4.08 8.60 -12.39
C ASP A 37 -2.70 9.07 -11.92
N LEU A 38 -2.52 9.27 -10.61
CA LEU A 38 -1.22 9.67 -10.06
C LEU A 38 -0.13 8.61 -10.26
N PHE A 39 -0.44 7.32 -10.15
CA PHE A 39 0.54 6.28 -10.46
C PHE A 39 0.87 6.23 -11.96
N ASN A 40 -0.09 6.51 -12.85
CA ASN A 40 0.21 6.67 -14.28
C ASN A 40 1.11 7.88 -14.54
N GLN A 41 0.85 9.03 -13.89
CA GLN A 41 1.73 10.20 -13.98
C GLN A 41 3.13 9.90 -13.44
N PHE A 42 3.22 9.12 -12.36
CA PHE A 42 4.49 8.67 -11.80
C PHE A 42 5.25 7.77 -12.77
N LEU A 43 4.57 6.82 -13.43
CA LEU A 43 5.17 5.98 -14.46
C LEU A 43 5.69 6.80 -15.65
N ILE A 44 4.92 7.79 -16.11
CA ILE A 44 5.35 8.72 -17.17
C ILE A 44 6.63 9.46 -16.74
N PHE A 45 6.65 9.98 -15.50
CA PHE A 45 7.83 10.61 -14.93
C PHE A 45 9.03 9.67 -14.94
N LEU A 46 8.90 8.43 -14.45
CA LEU A 46 9.98 7.44 -14.47
C LEU A 46 10.48 7.15 -15.89
N ASN A 47 9.60 7.17 -16.89
CA ASN A 47 9.97 6.98 -18.29
C ASN A 47 10.78 8.14 -18.88
N SER A 48 10.70 9.34 -18.29
CA SER A 48 11.54 10.48 -18.65
C SER A 48 12.96 10.43 -18.06
N LEU A 49 13.19 9.55 -17.08
CA LEU A 49 14.50 9.41 -16.44
C LEU A 49 15.42 8.51 -17.27
N LEU A 50 16.74 8.74 -17.14
CA LEU A 50 17.71 7.80 -17.69
C LEU A 50 17.51 6.41 -17.06
N PRO A 51 17.61 5.32 -17.84
CA PRO A 51 17.42 3.97 -17.33
C PRO A 51 18.56 3.60 -16.37
N SER A 52 18.17 3.13 -15.18
CA SER A 52 19.04 2.52 -14.18
C SER A 52 18.33 1.29 -13.57
N PRO A 53 19.03 0.40 -12.87
CA PRO A 53 18.40 -0.71 -12.15
C PRO A 53 17.28 -0.25 -11.20
N GLU A 54 17.51 0.83 -10.47
CA GLU A 54 16.55 1.43 -9.52
C GLU A 54 15.33 1.98 -10.24
N VAL A 55 15.54 2.74 -11.32
CA VAL A 55 14.45 3.30 -12.13
C VAL A 55 13.62 2.18 -12.77
N ASN A 56 14.27 1.13 -13.29
CA ASN A 56 13.58 0.00 -13.90
C ASN A 56 12.76 -0.80 -12.89
N PHE A 57 13.29 -1.01 -11.69
CA PHE A 57 12.56 -1.68 -10.62
C PHE A 57 11.36 -0.84 -10.14
N LEU A 58 11.54 0.47 -9.99
CA LEU A 58 10.43 1.39 -9.69
C LEU A 58 9.35 1.36 -10.77
N LYS A 59 9.72 1.33 -12.06
CA LYS A 59 8.76 1.21 -13.17
C LYS A 59 7.95 -0.07 -13.04
N GLN A 60 8.63 -1.20 -12.78
CA GLN A 60 7.96 -2.49 -12.63
C GLN A 60 6.94 -2.48 -11.49
N LEU A 61 7.33 -2.00 -10.31
CA LEU A 61 6.44 -1.91 -9.15
C LEU A 61 5.27 -0.95 -9.40
N THR A 62 5.55 0.22 -9.99
CA THR A 62 4.52 1.19 -10.39
C THR A 62 3.51 0.56 -11.34
N GLN A 63 3.99 -0.21 -12.33
CA GLN A 63 3.13 -0.91 -13.27
C GLN A 63 2.27 -1.99 -12.59
N SER A 64 2.83 -2.76 -11.65
CA SER A 64 2.07 -3.73 -10.87
C SER A 64 0.97 -3.08 -10.02
N ILE A 65 1.25 -1.91 -9.43
CA ILE A 65 0.26 -1.13 -8.69
C ILE A 65 -0.84 -0.63 -9.63
N ILE A 66 -0.49 -0.09 -10.79
CA ILE A 66 -1.45 0.36 -11.82
C ILE A 66 -2.38 -0.79 -12.22
N VAL A 67 -1.83 -1.96 -12.55
CA VAL A 67 -2.62 -3.13 -12.95
C VAL A 67 -3.60 -3.55 -11.84
N LEU A 68 -3.15 -3.56 -10.58
CA LEU A 68 -4.03 -3.88 -9.47
C LEU A 68 -5.15 -2.83 -9.31
N LEU A 69 -4.81 -1.54 -9.41
CA LEU A 69 -5.75 -0.43 -9.29
C LEU A 69 -6.72 -0.32 -10.47
N GLN A 70 -6.44 -0.92 -11.62
CA GLN A 70 -7.39 -1.00 -12.75
C GLN A 70 -8.63 -1.84 -12.39
N SER A 71 -8.51 -2.81 -11.48
CA SER A 71 -9.65 -3.56 -10.96
C SER A 71 -10.65 -2.61 -10.26
N PRO A 72 -11.97 -2.73 -10.51
CA PRO A 72 -13.00 -1.98 -9.78
C PRO A 72 -12.98 -2.22 -8.27
N ALA A 73 -12.48 -3.39 -7.84
CA ALA A 73 -12.31 -3.77 -6.44
C ALA A 73 -10.91 -4.39 -6.25
N PRO A 74 -9.86 -3.57 -6.03
CA PRO A 74 -8.50 -4.08 -5.84
C PRO A 74 -8.37 -4.81 -4.49
N ASN A 75 -7.56 -5.85 -4.44
CA ASN A 75 -7.21 -6.52 -3.18
C ASN A 75 -6.32 -5.59 -2.35
N LEU A 76 -6.84 -5.07 -1.23
CA LEU A 76 -6.15 -4.09 -0.40
C LEU A 76 -4.90 -4.65 0.29
N GLY A 77 -4.87 -5.95 0.59
CA GLY A 77 -3.69 -6.62 1.15
C GLY A 77 -2.56 -6.66 0.13
N GLN A 78 -2.85 -7.09 -1.10
CA GLN A 78 -1.88 -7.09 -2.20
C GLN A 78 -1.40 -5.67 -2.54
N LEU A 79 -2.30 -4.67 -2.51
CA LEU A 79 -1.95 -3.28 -2.72
C LEU A 79 -0.98 -2.78 -1.64
N SER A 80 -1.25 -3.09 -0.37
CA SER A 80 -0.36 -2.73 0.75
C SER A 80 1.03 -3.35 0.57
N THR A 81 1.12 -4.63 0.19
CA THR A 81 2.39 -5.28 -0.10
C THR A 81 3.16 -4.62 -1.25
N LEU A 82 2.48 -4.30 -2.36
CA LEU A 82 3.12 -3.61 -3.49
C LEU A 82 3.58 -2.20 -3.12
N LEU A 83 2.80 -1.47 -2.33
CA LEU A 83 3.17 -0.13 -1.85
C LEU A 83 4.40 -0.20 -0.93
N GLN A 84 4.49 -1.19 -0.04
CA GLN A 84 5.68 -1.38 0.81
C GLN A 84 6.95 -1.66 -0.01
N GLN A 85 6.84 -2.49 -1.06
CA GLN A 85 7.95 -2.74 -1.99
C GLN A 85 8.32 -1.46 -2.75
N PHE A 86 7.32 -0.69 -3.19
CA PHE A 86 7.51 0.58 -3.87
C PHE A 86 8.23 1.60 -2.98
N TYR A 87 7.87 1.72 -1.70
CA TYR A 87 8.56 2.60 -0.75
C TYR A 87 10.01 2.18 -0.53
N SER A 88 10.26 0.88 -0.43
CA SER A 88 11.62 0.34 -0.32
C SER A 88 12.46 0.68 -1.56
N ALA A 89 11.88 0.52 -2.76
CA ALA A 89 12.52 0.90 -4.02
C ALA A 89 12.75 2.41 -4.13
N LEU A 90 11.81 3.24 -3.68
CA LEU A 90 11.97 4.70 -3.62
C LEU A 90 13.12 5.11 -2.72
N ALA A 91 13.26 4.47 -1.55
CA ALA A 91 14.38 4.72 -0.64
C ALA A 91 15.72 4.47 -1.35
N GLN A 92 15.86 3.32 -2.03
CA GLN A 92 17.07 2.97 -2.79
C GLN A 92 17.33 3.97 -3.92
N PHE A 93 16.28 4.39 -4.63
CA PHE A 93 16.40 5.43 -5.65
C PHE A 93 16.89 6.76 -5.07
N PHE A 94 16.40 7.19 -3.91
CA PHE A 94 16.87 8.42 -3.26
C PHE A 94 18.33 8.34 -2.84
N PHE A 95 18.79 7.19 -2.35
CA PHE A 95 20.22 6.96 -2.10
C PHE A 95 21.04 7.00 -3.38
N ALA A 96 20.53 6.46 -4.48
CA ALA A 96 21.21 6.50 -5.78
C ALA A 96 21.32 7.92 -6.37
N LEU A 97 20.44 8.85 -5.97
CA LEU A 97 20.53 10.26 -6.41
C LEU A 97 21.79 10.97 -5.90
N ASP A 98 22.37 10.53 -4.78
CA ASP A 98 23.63 11.07 -4.24
C ASP A 98 24.84 10.68 -5.11
N LEU A 99 24.75 9.55 -5.82
CA LEU A 99 25.81 9.00 -6.66
C LEU A 99 25.75 9.48 -8.12
N ILE A 100 24.67 10.14 -8.53
CA ILE A 100 24.46 10.63 -9.90
C ILE A 100 24.80 12.12 -9.95
N PRO A 101 25.90 12.55 -10.60
CA PRO A 101 26.12 13.97 -10.85
C PRO A 101 24.99 14.49 -11.73
N ILE A 102 24.11 15.33 -11.16
CA ILE A 102 23.14 16.09 -11.94
C ILE A 102 23.97 16.98 -12.85
N SER A 103 23.79 16.80 -14.17
CA SER A 103 24.41 17.56 -15.27
C SER A 103 25.17 18.80 -14.80
N CYS A 104 26.49 18.70 -14.70
CA CYS A 104 27.44 19.79 -14.46
C CYS A 104 27.13 20.74 -13.27
N ASN A 105 27.41 20.28 -12.03
CA ASN A 105 27.81 21.09 -10.86
C ASN A 105 26.83 21.32 -9.69
N SER A 106 25.94 20.37 -9.35
CA SER A 106 25.46 20.26 -7.95
C SER A 106 24.92 18.86 -7.69
N ASN A 107 25.41 18.18 -6.65
CA ASN A 107 24.70 17.02 -6.08
C ASN A 107 23.31 17.48 -5.60
N VAL A 108 22.37 16.54 -5.40
CA VAL A 108 21.14 16.88 -4.67
C VAL A 108 21.55 17.41 -3.29
N ASP A 109 21.22 18.67 -2.99
CA ASP A 109 21.57 19.27 -1.69
C ASP A 109 20.93 18.47 -0.54
N SER A 110 21.64 18.40 0.60
CA SER A 110 21.21 17.61 1.76
C SER A 110 19.81 17.95 2.26
N ALA A 111 19.37 19.23 2.16
CA ALA A 111 18.02 19.63 2.54
C ALA A 111 16.95 19.03 1.61
N THR A 112 17.28 18.85 0.32
CA THR A 112 16.36 18.24 -0.64
C THR A 112 16.27 16.74 -0.43
N LEU A 113 17.39 16.06 -0.14
CA LEU A 113 17.35 14.64 0.25
C LEU A 113 16.51 14.44 1.52
N GLN A 114 16.70 15.30 2.53
CA GLN A 114 15.89 15.26 3.75
C GLN A 114 14.39 15.44 3.44
N LEU A 115 14.03 16.36 2.53
CA LEU A 115 12.65 16.52 2.10
C LEU A 115 12.10 15.25 1.43
N LEU A 116 12.87 14.61 0.53
CA LEU A 116 12.46 13.37 -0.12
C LEU A 116 12.25 12.24 0.89
N PHE A 117 13.15 12.08 1.85
CA PHE A 117 12.98 11.09 2.92
C PHE A 117 11.78 11.41 3.81
N ASN A 118 11.53 12.68 4.14
CA ASN A 118 10.32 13.06 4.88
C ASN A 118 9.03 12.70 4.12
N LEU A 119 9.01 12.89 2.80
CA LEU A 119 7.89 12.48 1.96
C LEU A 119 7.74 10.96 1.91
N LEU A 120 8.85 10.21 1.88
CA LEU A 120 8.82 8.75 1.98
C LEU A 120 8.18 8.28 3.28
N ILE A 121 8.55 8.87 4.40
CA ILE A 121 7.94 8.55 5.71
C ILE A 121 6.43 8.84 5.69
N GLN A 122 6.01 9.96 5.08
CA GLN A 122 4.59 10.26 4.95
C GLN A 122 3.85 9.24 4.07
N LEU A 123 4.46 8.76 2.98
CA LEU A 123 3.90 7.70 2.14
C LEU A 123 3.71 6.40 2.93
N ILE A 124 4.71 6.02 3.74
CA ILE A 124 4.66 4.83 4.60
C ILE A 124 3.51 4.95 5.61
N ASN A 125 3.35 6.13 6.21
CA ASN A 125 2.29 6.38 7.19
C ASN A 125 0.89 6.50 6.55
N ALA A 126 0.80 6.83 5.26
CA ALA A 126 -0.46 6.91 4.54
C ALA A 126 -1.08 5.54 4.24
N THR A 127 -0.28 4.48 4.24
CA THR A 127 -0.78 3.09 4.17
C THR A 127 -1.04 2.56 5.58
N PRO A 128 -2.26 2.10 5.90
CA PRO A 128 -2.49 1.34 7.11
C PRO A 128 -1.52 0.16 7.15
N GLY A 129 -0.83 -0.02 8.27
CA GLY A 129 -0.01 -1.20 8.50
C GLY A 129 -0.85 -2.45 8.25
N ALA A 130 -0.25 -3.51 7.72
CA ALA A 130 -0.94 -4.79 7.62
C ALA A 130 -1.43 -5.15 9.03
N THR A 131 -2.74 -5.10 9.26
CA THR A 131 -3.31 -5.68 10.49
C THR A 131 -2.82 -7.11 10.53
N GLY A 132 -2.11 -7.48 11.61
CA GLY A 132 -1.65 -8.85 11.79
C GLY A 132 -2.83 -9.83 11.61
N PRO A 133 -2.57 -11.10 11.23
CA PRO A 133 -3.66 -12.05 11.04
C PRO A 133 -4.54 -12.07 12.30
N THR A 134 -5.87 -12.05 12.11
CA THR A 134 -6.81 -12.28 13.22
C THR A 134 -6.39 -13.55 13.95
N GLY A 135 -6.24 -13.48 15.28
CA GLY A 135 -5.90 -14.66 16.09
C GLY A 135 -6.88 -15.80 15.84
N PRO A 136 -6.48 -17.08 16.03
CA PRO A 136 -7.37 -18.20 15.81
C PRO A 136 -8.66 -18.04 16.64
N THR A 137 -9.80 -18.40 16.05
CA THR A 137 -11.07 -18.51 16.80
C THR A 137 -10.85 -19.43 18.00
N GLY A 138 -11.27 -18.99 19.20
CA GLY A 138 -11.19 -19.81 20.40
C GLY A 138 -11.94 -21.15 20.24
N PRO A 139 -11.58 -22.19 21.00
CA PRO A 139 -12.27 -23.48 20.94
C PRO A 139 -13.77 -23.32 21.23
N THR A 140 -14.61 -24.09 20.55
CA THR A 140 -16.04 -24.21 20.88
C THR A 140 -16.18 -24.62 22.35
N GLY A 141 -17.08 -23.96 23.08
CA GLY A 141 -17.38 -24.33 24.47
C GLY A 141 -17.89 -25.77 24.60
N PRO A 142 -17.79 -26.39 25.79
CA PRO A 142 -18.28 -27.75 25.99
C PRO A 142 -19.78 -27.86 25.72
N THR A 143 -20.22 -28.98 25.15
CA THR A 143 -21.65 -29.32 25.03
C THR A 143 -22.31 -29.29 26.41
N GLY A 144 -23.50 -28.69 26.51
CA GLY A 144 -24.27 -28.68 27.76
C GLY A 144 -24.67 -30.09 28.22
N PRO A 145 -24.99 -30.27 29.52
CA PRO A 145 -25.40 -31.57 30.05
C PRO A 145 -26.70 -32.05 29.39
N THR A 146 -26.83 -33.37 29.20
CA THR A 146 -28.07 -34.01 28.76
C THR A 146 -29.20 -33.69 29.75
N GLY A 147 -30.39 -33.35 29.24
CA GLY A 147 -31.56 -33.08 30.06
C GLY A 147 -32.02 -34.31 30.87
N PRO A 148 -32.79 -34.11 31.96
CA PRO A 148 -33.29 -35.21 32.78
C PRO A 148 -34.25 -36.12 31.99
N THR A 149 -34.18 -37.43 32.24
CA THR A 149 -35.13 -38.40 31.70
C THR A 149 -36.57 -38.03 32.09
N GLY A 150 -37.50 -38.11 31.14
CA GLY A 150 -38.92 -37.82 31.39
C GLY A 150 -39.58 -38.81 32.36
N PRO A 151 -40.68 -38.42 33.02
CA PRO A 151 -41.40 -39.29 33.94
C PRO A 151 -41.97 -40.53 33.24
N THR A 152 -41.91 -41.68 33.90
CA THR A 152 -42.58 -42.91 33.45
C THR A 152 -44.08 -42.68 33.32
N GLY A 153 -44.67 -43.12 32.21
CA GLY A 153 -46.11 -42.98 31.95
C GLY A 153 -46.98 -43.80 32.94
N PRO A 154 -48.25 -43.40 33.14
CA PRO A 154 -49.15 -44.11 34.03
C PRO A 154 -49.41 -45.53 33.54
N THR A 155 -49.45 -46.48 34.48
CA THR A 155 -49.88 -47.86 34.23
C THR A 155 -51.33 -47.87 33.73
N GLY A 156 -51.58 -48.61 32.64
CA GLY A 156 -52.92 -48.72 32.05
C GLY A 156 -53.93 -49.41 32.98
N PRO A 157 -55.24 -49.17 32.79
CA PRO A 157 -56.28 -49.77 33.62
C PRO A 157 -56.36 -51.29 33.41
N THR A 158 -56.50 -52.03 34.51
CA THR A 158 -56.78 -53.47 34.51
C THR A 158 -58.20 -53.72 33.98
N GLY A 159 -58.34 -54.66 33.05
CA GLY A 159 -59.61 -55.06 32.44
C GLY A 159 -60.51 -55.90 33.35
#